data_AF-F4QJ75-F1
#
_entry.id   AF-F4QJ75-F1
#
_cell.length_a   1.000
_cell.length_b   1.000
_cell.length_c   1.000
_cell.angle_alpha   90.00
_cell.angle_beta   90.00
_cell.angle_gamma   90.00
#
_symmetry.space_group_name_H-M   'P 1'
#
loop_
_entity.id
_entity.type
_entity.pdbx_description
1 polymer ?
#
loop_
_entity_poly.entity_id
_entity_poly.type
_entity_poly.pdbx_seq_one_letter_code
_entity_poly.pdbx_strand_id
1 'polypeptide(L)'
;MTYIDGFLIPIPTANKDVYKAGSKVYNELAKAHGALRVVECWGDDVPDGKVTSFPMAVKLEPGETVLFSWVEWPDKATRDAGNKKNDGRPRHGQHGHAI
;
A
#
# COMPACT_ATOMS: atom_id res chain seq x y z
N MET A 1 -15.20 15.81 0.88
CA MET A 1 -15.54 14.42 1.21
C MET A 1 -14.22 13.67 1.25
N THR A 2 -13.96 12.91 2.30
CA THR A 2 -12.73 12.13 2.45
C THR A 2 -12.48 11.29 1.20
N TYR A 3 -11.25 11.33 0.69
CA TYR A 3 -10.83 10.59 -0.49
C TYR A 3 -9.83 9.50 -0.07
N ILE A 4 -9.96 8.31 -0.63
CA ILE A 4 -9.18 7.14 -0.24
C ILE A 4 -8.39 6.63 -1.44
N ASP A 5 -7.08 6.51 -1.29
CA ASP A 5 -6.29 5.59 -2.12
C ASP A 5 -6.23 4.24 -1.41
N GLY A 6 -6.73 3.17 -2.04
CA GLY A 6 -6.73 1.81 -1.50
C GLY A 6 -5.76 0.90 -2.24
N PHE A 7 -5.08 0.03 -1.51
CA PHE A 7 -4.04 -0.85 -2.04
C PHE A 7 -4.23 -2.28 -1.53
N LEU A 8 -4.02 -3.23 -2.44
CA LEU A 8 -3.88 -4.65 -2.15
C LEU A 8 -2.59 -5.09 -2.84
N ILE A 9 -1.63 -5.55 -2.06
CA ILE A 9 -0.25 -5.76 -2.52
C ILE A 9 0.20 -7.14 -2.08
N PRO A 10 0.59 -8.04 -3.00
CA PRO A 10 1.35 -9.23 -2.64
C PRO A 10 2.76 -8.78 -2.23
N ILE A 11 3.32 -9.39 -1.19
CA ILE A 11 4.68 -9.09 -0.73
C ILE A 11 5.36 -10.41 -0.35
N PRO A 12 6.62 -10.69 -0.74
CA PRO A 12 7.34 -11.85 -0.28
C PRO A 12 7.39 -11.80 1.24
N THR A 13 6.98 -12.88 1.89
CA THR A 13 6.87 -12.92 3.35
C THR A 13 8.22 -12.62 4.02
N ALA A 14 9.31 -13.05 3.39
CA ALA A 14 10.68 -12.75 3.81
C ALA A 14 11.03 -11.25 3.80
N ASN A 15 10.31 -10.43 3.01
CA ASN A 15 10.52 -8.99 2.86
C ASN A 15 9.64 -8.15 3.80
N LYS A 16 8.93 -8.75 4.76
CA LYS A 16 8.03 -8.01 5.68
C LYS A 16 8.69 -6.81 6.35
N ASP A 17 9.89 -6.99 6.90
CA ASP A 17 10.59 -5.91 7.61
C ASP A 17 11.15 -4.85 6.66
N VAL A 18 11.60 -5.26 5.46
CA VAL A 18 12.02 -4.35 4.39
C VAL A 18 10.85 -3.47 3.96
N TYR A 19 9.69 -4.07 3.73
CA TYR A 19 8.46 -3.35 3.42
C TYR A 19 8.07 -2.39 4.55
N LYS A 20 8.07 -2.85 5.80
CA LYS A 20 7.73 -2.03 6.98
C LYS A 20 8.64 -0.81 7.12
N ALA A 21 9.93 -0.96 6.86
CA ALA A 21 10.86 0.16 6.87
C ALA A 21 10.56 1.18 5.76
N GLY A 22 10.31 0.70 4.54
CA GLY A 22 9.93 1.56 3.41
C GLY A 22 8.59 2.27 3.60
N SER A 23 7.58 1.55 4.11
CA SER A 23 6.24 2.12 4.34
C SER A 23 6.27 3.19 5.43
N LYS A 24 7.10 3.05 6.48
CA LYS A 24 7.26 4.11 7.48
C LYS A 24 7.69 5.44 6.85
N VAL A 25 8.68 5.40 5.96
CA VAL A 25 9.17 6.60 5.24
C VAL A 25 8.08 7.18 4.34
N TYR A 26 7.36 6.34 3.60
CA TYR A 26 6.21 6.79 2.80
C TYR A 26 5.12 7.43 3.66
N ASN A 27 4.77 6.82 4.80
CA ASN A 27 3.70 7.27 5.67
C ASN A 27 3.96 8.65 6.26
N GLU A 28 5.20 8.92 6.67
CA GLU A 28 5.63 10.22 7.16
C GLU A 28 5.53 11.29 6.06
N LEU A 29 5.95 10.97 4.84
CA LEU A 29 5.87 11.89 3.69
C LEU A 29 4.43 12.14 3.23
N ALA A 30 3.60 11.09 3.14
CA ALA A 30 2.20 11.23 2.78
C ALA A 30 1.49 12.18 3.75
N LYS A 31 1.73 12.02 5.06
CA LYS A 31 1.22 12.95 6.09
C LYS A 31 1.74 14.36 5.93
N ALA A 32 3.06 14.53 5.69
CA ALA A 32 3.64 15.85 5.41
C ALA A 32 3.05 16.52 4.17
N HIS A 33 2.51 15.72 3.23
CA HIS A 33 1.90 16.19 1.99
C HIS A 33 0.37 16.30 2.03
N GLY A 34 -0.25 16.10 3.19
CA GLY A 34 -1.68 16.36 3.41
C GLY A 34 -2.56 15.13 3.62
N ALA A 35 -1.98 13.93 3.71
CA ALA A 35 -2.73 12.76 4.14
C ALA A 35 -3.11 12.89 5.62
N LEU A 36 -4.33 12.51 5.97
CA LEU A 36 -4.85 12.47 7.33
C LEU A 36 -4.32 11.24 8.07
N ARG A 37 -4.30 10.10 7.37
CA ARG A 37 -3.95 8.81 7.94
C ARG A 37 -3.41 7.89 6.85
N VAL A 38 -2.48 7.02 7.24
CA VAL A 38 -2.07 5.87 6.44
C VAL A 38 -2.21 4.64 7.33
N VAL A 39 -2.79 3.57 6.80
CA VAL A 39 -3.01 2.30 7.49
C VAL A 39 -2.45 1.18 6.66
N GLU A 40 -1.60 0.36 7.27
CA GLU A 40 -0.92 -0.77 6.65
C GLU A 40 -1.27 -2.03 7.45
N CYS A 41 -1.92 -3.01 6.82
CA CYS A 41 -2.36 -4.25 7.46
C CYS A 41 -1.71 -5.46 6.78
N TRP A 42 -0.81 -6.13 7.49
CA TRP A 42 -0.23 -7.41 7.06
C TRP A 42 -1.27 -8.53 7.21
N GLY A 43 -1.42 -9.37 6.19
CA GLY A 43 -2.31 -10.53 6.24
C GLY A 43 -1.91 -11.51 7.35
N ASP A 44 -2.89 -11.92 8.14
CA ASP A 44 -2.72 -12.88 9.24
C ASP A 44 -3.67 -14.07 9.02
N ASP A 45 -4.99 -13.83 9.09
CA ASP A 45 -6.03 -14.82 8.78
C ASP A 45 -6.85 -14.37 7.56
N VAL A 46 -6.28 -14.58 6.36
CA VAL A 46 -6.89 -14.20 5.08
C VAL A 46 -7.25 -15.46 4.29
N PRO A 47 -8.51 -15.93 4.33
CA PRO A 47 -8.88 -17.21 3.76
C PRO A 47 -8.93 -17.18 2.22
N ASP A 48 -8.65 -18.33 1.62
CA ASP A 48 -8.89 -18.57 0.21
C ASP A 48 -10.39 -18.66 -0.11
N GLY A 49 -10.73 -18.33 -1.37
CA GLY A 49 -12.09 -18.33 -1.88
C GLY A 49 -12.24 -19.25 -3.09
N LYS A 50 -13.48 -19.58 -3.44
CA LYS A 50 -13.80 -20.37 -4.64
C LYS A 50 -14.09 -19.52 -5.87
N VAL A 51 -14.58 -18.29 -5.66
CA VAL A 51 -14.96 -17.35 -6.73
C VAL A 51 -14.07 -16.12 -6.68
N THR A 52 -13.89 -15.55 -5.48
CA THR A 52 -12.98 -14.43 -5.21
C THR A 52 -12.43 -14.52 -3.79
N SER A 53 -11.25 -13.94 -3.57
CA SER A 53 -10.61 -13.70 -2.28
C SER A 53 -9.53 -12.62 -2.46
N PHE A 54 -8.94 -12.13 -1.36
CA PHE A 54 -7.78 -11.23 -1.49
C PHE A 54 -6.56 -11.91 -2.14
N PRO A 55 -6.17 -13.14 -1.77
CA PRO A 55 -5.13 -13.87 -2.49
C PRO A 55 -5.41 -13.97 -3.99
N MET A 56 -6.66 -14.26 -4.39
CA MET A 56 -7.05 -14.30 -5.80
C MET A 56 -6.99 -12.92 -6.47
N ALA A 57 -7.38 -11.85 -5.77
CA ALA A 57 -7.38 -10.48 -6.31
C ALA A 57 -5.98 -9.99 -6.68
N VAL A 58 -4.95 -10.43 -5.95
CA VAL A 58 -3.55 -10.09 -6.20
C VAL A 58 -2.77 -11.19 -6.92
N LYS A 59 -3.41 -12.33 -7.25
CA LYS A 59 -2.76 -13.53 -7.80
C LYS A 59 -1.56 -13.99 -6.95
N LEU A 60 -1.79 -14.09 -5.64
CA LEU A 60 -0.76 -14.39 -4.64
C LEU A 60 0.03 -15.66 -5.01
N GLU A 61 1.35 -15.53 -5.07
CA GLU A 61 2.28 -16.63 -5.31
C GLU A 61 2.72 -17.32 -4.00
N PRO A 62 3.19 -18.58 -4.06
CA PRO A 62 3.72 -19.26 -2.89
C PRO A 62 4.86 -18.47 -2.22
N GLY A 63 4.74 -18.22 -0.92
CA GLY A 63 5.73 -17.47 -0.15
C GLY A 63 5.43 -15.97 -0.04
N GLU A 64 4.39 -15.46 -0.69
CA GLU A 64 3.89 -14.11 -0.50
C GLU A 64 2.83 -14.02 0.59
N THR A 65 2.65 -12.83 1.15
CA THR A 65 1.53 -12.47 2.03
C THR A 65 0.82 -11.24 1.45
N VAL A 66 -0.50 -11.23 1.47
CA VAL A 66 -1.28 -10.04 1.10
C VAL A 66 -1.11 -8.96 2.16
N LEU A 67 -0.84 -7.74 1.71
CA LEU A 67 -1.01 -6.53 2.49
C LEU A 67 -2.22 -5.75 1.98
N PHE A 68 -3.11 -5.38 2.90
CA PHE A 68 -4.20 -4.45 2.65
C PHE A 68 -3.88 -3.11 3.29
N SER A 69 -3.94 -2.03 2.52
CA SER A 69 -3.62 -0.70 3.03
C SER A 69 -4.40 0.42 2.36
N TRP A 70 -4.44 1.57 3.02
CA TRP A 70 -5.07 2.76 2.47
C TRP A 70 -4.48 4.05 3.03
N VAL A 71 -4.62 5.11 2.22
CA VAL A 71 -4.32 6.49 2.61
C VAL A 71 -5.60 7.30 2.62
N GLU A 72 -5.88 7.96 3.74
CA GLU A 72 -7.01 8.86 3.91
C GLU A 72 -6.59 10.30 3.62
N TRP A 73 -7.30 10.97 2.72
CA TRP A 73 -7.09 12.36 2.34
C TRP A 73 -8.35 13.18 2.62
N PRO A 74 -8.24 14.49 2.93
CA PRO A 74 -9.42 15.32 3.18
C PRO A 74 -10.31 15.45 1.94
N ASP A 75 -9.70 15.46 0.75
CA ASP A 75 -10.36 15.49 -0.56
C ASP A 75 -9.40 15.04 -1.69
N LYS A 76 -9.95 14.90 -2.90
CA LYS A 76 -9.20 14.48 -4.09
C LYS A 76 -8.15 15.50 -4.52
N ALA A 77 -8.41 16.80 -4.36
CA ALA A 77 -7.48 17.84 -4.79
C ALA A 77 -6.18 17.81 -3.95
N THR A 78 -6.33 17.63 -2.64
CA THR A 78 -5.22 17.43 -1.70
C THR A 78 -4.47 16.15 -2.02
N ARG A 79 -5.16 15.04 -2.27
CA ARG A 79 -4.56 13.78 -2.71
C ARG A 79 -3.70 13.96 -3.97
N ASP A 80 -4.25 14.58 -5.00
CA ASP A 80 -3.54 14.75 -6.27
C ASP A 80 -2.33 15.67 -6.14
N ALA A 81 -2.43 16.73 -5.32
CA ALA A 81 -1.30 17.62 -5.02
C ALA A 81 -0.23 16.91 -4.18
N GLY A 82 -0.63 16.10 -3.21
CA GLY A 82 0.28 15.34 -2.35
C GLY A 82 1.04 14.26 -3.11
N ASN A 83 0.35 13.49 -3.97
CA ASN A 83 0.99 12.45 -4.77
C ASN A 83 2.00 13.02 -5.78
N LYS A 84 1.72 14.17 -6.39
CA LYS A 84 2.71 14.86 -7.24
C LYS A 84 4.01 15.21 -6.48
N LYS A 85 3.92 15.54 -5.20
CA LYS A 85 5.11 15.79 -4.35
C LYS A 85 5.83 14.48 -3.98
N ASN A 86 5.09 13.38 -3.80
CA ASN A 86 5.65 12.06 -3.52
C ASN A 86 6.43 11.46 -4.71
N ASP A 87 6.01 11.75 -5.94
CA ASP A 87 6.61 11.25 -7.19
C ASP A 87 7.99 11.84 -7.50
N GLY A 88 8.38 12.94 -6.84
CA GLY A 88 9.69 13.58 -6.98
C GLY A 88 10.84 12.87 -6.25
N ARG A 89 10.59 11.74 -5.58
CA ARG A 89 11.64 10.95 -4.91
C ARG A 89 12.45 10.13 -5.91
N PRO A 90 13.76 9.89 -5.68
CA PRO A 90 14.47 8.81 -6.36
C PRO A 90 13.67 7.52 -6.21
N ARG A 91 13.28 6.91 -7.34
CA ARG A 91 12.53 5.65 -7.35
C ARG A 91 13.43 4.53 -6.83
N HIS A 92 13.47 4.32 -5.52
CA HIS A 92 13.89 3.03 -4.99
C HIS A 92 12.74 2.06 -5.19
N GLY A 93 12.84 1.27 -6.26
CA GLY A 93 11.91 0.20 -6.57
C GLY A 93 10.66 0.67 -7.30
N GLN A 94 10.80 1.00 -8.57
CA GLN A 94 9.68 0.83 -9.50
C GLN A 94 9.52 -0.68 -9.75
N HIS A 95 8.93 -1.38 -8.78
CA HIS A 95 8.40 -2.73 -8.96
C HIS A 95 6.90 -2.58 -8.94
N GLY A 96 6.34 -2.32 -10.12
CA GLY A 96 4.91 -2.15 -10.28
C GLY A 96 4.20 -3.43 -9.86
N HIS A 97 3.22 -3.30 -8.96
CA HIS A 97 2.10 -4.25 -8.81
C HIS A 97 2.42 -5.74 -8.60
N ALA A 98 3.66 -6.13 -8.35
CA ALA A 98 4.05 -7.48 -7.98
C ALA A 98 5.43 -7.43 -7.33
N ILE A 99 5.48 -7.76 -6.04
CA ILE A 99 6.62 -8.43 -5.44
C ILE A 99 6.10 -9.65 -4.71
#